data_AF-A0A353LME8-F1
#
_entry.id   AF-A0A353LME8-F1
#
_cell.length_a   1.000
_cell.length_b   1.000
_cell.length_c   1.000
_cell.angle_alpha   90.00
_cell.angle_beta   90.00
_cell.angle_gamma   90.00
#
_symmetry.space_group_name_H-M   'P 1'
#
loop_
_entity.id
_entity.type
_entity.pdbx_description
1 polymer ?
#
loop_
_entity_poly.entity_id
_entity_poly.type
_entity_poly.pdbx_seq_one_letter_code
_entity_poly.pdbx_strand_id
1 'polypeptide(L)'
;MSRSIYPRALYAFYLAAAVPPGLALLLDAQPISLALLAMGCLYYASLLGWARQLHDMQLGSINLRFENVELVDQLSEANIVAEQARQNAELARDAAEAGTRAKSRFIATVSHELRTPMNGIIGMTDLLQRTRLEPKQREYLDAIHDSAETLDSLVNDLLDFEQLETGKLRLHKVRSNLRQAINSTVT
;
A
#
# COMPACT_ATOMS: atom_id res chain seq x y z
N MET A 1 35.66 -6.86 15.94
CA MET A 1 36.56 -7.14 17.09
C MET A 1 37.97 -6.65 16.75
N SER A 2 38.24 -5.35 16.92
CA SER A 2 39.54 -4.71 16.68
C SER A 2 39.95 -4.05 18.00
N ARG A 3 40.82 -4.70 18.76
CA ARG A 3 41.48 -4.07 19.91
C ARG A 3 42.39 -2.99 19.35
N SER A 4 42.13 -1.73 19.66
CA SER A 4 43.00 -0.62 19.28
C SER A 4 44.40 -0.87 19.87
N ILE A 5 45.35 -1.22 19.00
CA ILE A 5 46.76 -1.40 19.35
C ILE A 5 47.45 -0.02 19.52
N TYR A 6 46.82 1.03 19.00
CA TYR A 6 47.35 2.39 18.88
C TYR A 6 47.50 3.23 20.16
N PRO A 7 46.67 3.13 21.23
CA PRO A 7 46.85 3.98 22.40
C PRO A 7 48.16 3.62 23.13
N ARG A 8 48.53 2.33 23.16
CA ARG A 8 49.78 1.88 23.80
C ARG A 8 51.02 2.34 23.04
N ALA A 9 50.98 2.31 21.72
CA ALA A 9 52.07 2.81 20.88
C ALA A 9 52.28 4.33 21.05
N LEU A 10 51.19 5.10 21.17
CA LEU A 10 51.25 6.54 21.45
C LEU A 10 51.88 6.82 22.81
N TYR A 11 51.49 6.12 23.89
CA TYR A 11 52.12 6.31 25.20
C TYR A 11 53.58 5.87 25.23
N ALA A 12 53.94 4.79 24.51
CA ALA A 12 55.31 4.29 24.45
C ALA A 12 56.23 5.28 23.71
N PHE A 13 55.80 5.79 22.56
CA PHE A 13 56.53 6.84 21.84
C PHE A 13 56.66 8.12 22.67
N TYR A 14 55.57 8.48 23.36
CA TYR A 14 55.52 9.65 24.23
C TYR A 14 56.48 9.56 25.42
N LEU A 15 56.48 8.43 26.13
CA LEU A 15 57.42 8.16 27.22
C LEU A 15 58.86 8.19 26.71
N ALA A 16 59.14 7.58 25.56
CA ALA A 16 60.48 7.57 24.99
C ALA A 16 60.98 8.98 24.60
N ALA A 17 60.09 9.85 24.13
CA ALA A 17 60.45 11.21 23.69
C ALA A 17 60.55 12.23 24.85
N ALA A 18 59.71 12.12 25.87
CA ALA A 18 59.62 13.11 26.96
C ALA A 18 60.55 12.82 28.13
N VAL A 19 60.85 11.55 28.41
CA VAL A 19 61.63 11.14 29.60
C VAL A 19 63.10 11.61 29.55
N PRO A 20 63.87 11.42 28.46
CA PRO A 20 65.28 11.81 28.43
C PRO A 20 65.55 13.32 28.63
N PRO A 21 64.88 14.26 27.92
CA PRO A 21 65.08 15.69 28.14
C PRO A 21 64.52 16.17 29.48
N GLY A 22 63.42 15.57 29.96
CA GLY A 22 62.89 15.86 31.30
C GLY A 22 63.87 15.50 32.41
N LEU A 23 64.53 14.34 32.30
CA LEU A 23 65.52 13.88 33.28
C LEU A 23 66.78 14.77 33.27
N ALA A 24 67.24 15.19 32.08
CA ALA A 24 68.36 16.11 31.94
C ALA A 24 68.09 17.49 32.58
N LEU A 25 66.90 18.05 32.39
CA LEU A 25 66.49 19.35 32.95
C LEU A 25 66.26 19.29 34.47
N LEU A 26 65.89 18.12 35.00
CA LEU A 26 65.68 17.88 36.43
C LEU A 26 67.00 17.85 37.21
N LEU A 27 68.08 17.35 36.59
CA LEU A 27 69.42 17.26 37.20
C LEU A 27 70.13 18.62 37.35
N ASP A 28 69.78 19.60 36.53
CA ASP A 28 70.35 20.96 36.56
C ASP A 28 69.82 21.81 37.76
N ALA A 29 68.70 21.38 38.37
CA ALA A 29 68.10 21.92 39.60
C ALA A 29 67.87 23.45 39.65
N GLN A 30 67.83 24.13 38.49
CA GLN A 30 67.52 25.55 38.38
C GLN A 30 66.00 25.81 38.41
N PRO A 31 65.54 26.95 38.96
CA PRO A 31 64.11 27.26 39.01
C PRO A 31 63.48 27.41 37.61
N ILE A 32 64.25 27.85 36.62
CA ILE A 32 63.78 28.03 35.23
C ILE A 32 63.56 26.66 34.54
N SER A 33 64.44 25.68 34.77
CA SER A 33 64.32 24.35 34.12
C SER A 33 63.11 23.58 34.63
N LEU A 34 62.77 23.73 35.92
CA LEU A 34 61.56 23.15 36.52
C LEU A 34 60.26 23.76 35.94
N ALA A 35 60.23 25.07 35.73
CA ALA A 35 59.08 25.74 35.13
C ALA A 35 58.84 25.30 33.68
N LEU A 36 59.91 25.15 32.88
CA LEU A 36 59.83 24.64 31.51
C LEU A 36 59.35 23.19 31.46
N LEU A 37 59.80 22.35 32.40
CA LEU A 37 59.36 20.96 32.51
C LEU A 37 57.87 20.89 32.85
N ALA A 38 57.40 21.67 33.81
CA ALA A 38 55.98 21.72 34.18
C ALA A 38 55.11 22.18 32.99
N MET A 39 55.53 23.22 32.26
CA MET A 39 54.84 23.70 31.07
C MET A 39 54.83 22.64 29.96
N GLY A 40 55.95 21.94 29.73
CA GLY A 40 56.04 20.84 28.78
C GLY A 40 55.10 19.70 29.13
N CYS A 41 55.06 19.27 30.39
CA CYS A 41 54.14 18.24 30.87
C CYS A 41 52.67 18.61 30.65
N LEU A 42 52.29 19.86 30.93
CA LEU A 42 50.93 20.36 30.69
C LEU A 42 50.58 20.41 29.21
N TYR A 43 51.48 20.96 28.38
CA TYR A 43 51.30 21.02 26.93
C TYR A 43 51.09 19.62 26.35
N TYR A 44 51.93 18.67 26.75
CA TYR A 44 51.84 17.32 26.26
C TYR A 44 50.63 16.54 26.80
N ALA A 45 50.23 16.76 28.06
CA ALA A 45 49.00 16.17 28.60
C ALA A 45 47.76 16.67 27.82
N SER A 46 47.75 17.95 27.46
CA SER A 46 46.73 18.53 26.59
C SER A 46 46.75 17.88 25.20
N LEU A 47 47.93 17.76 24.59
CA LEU A 47 48.10 17.14 23.27
C LEU A 47 47.63 15.67 23.23
N LEU A 48 47.87 14.89 24.29
CA LEU A 48 47.32 13.54 24.43
C LEU A 48 45.80 13.53 24.55
N GLY A 49 45.22 14.50 25.27
CA GLY A 49 43.78 14.70 25.35
C GLY A 49 43.17 14.95 23.96
N TRP A 50 43.74 15.89 23.21
CA TRP A 50 43.33 16.19 21.84
C TRP A 50 43.47 15.00 20.89
N ALA A 51 44.58 14.26 20.97
CA ALA A 51 44.82 13.08 20.14
C ALA A 51 43.79 11.97 20.37
N ARG A 52 43.44 11.70 21.64
CA ARG A 52 42.39 10.74 22.00
C ARG A 52 41.02 11.21 21.52
N GLN A 53 40.68 12.48 21.80
CA GLN A 53 39.39 13.06 21.41
C GLN A 53 39.19 13.01 19.89
N LEU A 54 40.22 13.35 19.12
CA LEU A 54 40.18 13.29 17.66
C LEU A 54 39.98 11.86 17.15
N HIS A 55 40.71 10.90 17.74
CA HIS A 55 40.60 9.49 17.38
C HIS A 55 39.20 8.93 17.68
N ASP A 56 38.64 9.24 18.84
CA ASP A 56 37.32 8.79 19.24
C ASP A 56 36.22 9.42 18.35
N MET A 57 36.37 10.70 18.01
CA MET A 57 35.50 11.37 17.04
C MET A 57 35.57 10.73 15.65
N GLN A 58 36.76 10.37 15.18
CA GLN A 58 36.93 9.71 13.88
C GLN A 58 36.28 8.33 13.85
N LEU A 59 36.49 7.51 14.89
CA LEU A 59 35.85 6.20 14.98
C LEU A 59 34.32 6.30 15.04
N GLY A 60 33.79 7.25 15.82
CA GLY A 60 32.35 7.50 15.89
C GLY A 60 31.77 7.91 14.54
N SER A 61 32.46 8.81 13.82
CA SER A 61 32.01 9.28 12.50
C SER A 61 31.99 8.16 11.44
N ILE A 62 32.96 7.24 11.49
CA ILE A 62 33.05 6.11 10.56
C ILE A 62 31.94 5.10 10.86
N ASN A 63 31.71 4.79 12.13
CA ASN A 63 30.65 3.85 12.53
C ASN A 63 29.26 4.34 12.11
N LEU A 64 28.97 5.63 12.36
CA LEU A 64 27.71 6.25 11.95
C LEU A 64 27.55 6.27 10.42
N ARG A 65 28.63 6.47 9.65
CA ARG A 65 28.56 6.42 8.18
C ARG A 65 28.23 5.02 7.67
N PHE A 66 28.82 3.97 8.26
CA PHE A 66 28.50 2.59 7.89
C PHE A 66 27.05 2.24 8.21
N GLU A 67 26.56 2.59 9.40
CA GLU A 67 25.17 2.37 9.79
C GLU A 67 24.19 3.12 8.87
N ASN A 68 24.50 4.37 8.50
CA ASN A 68 23.68 5.12 7.55
C ASN A 68 23.65 4.48 6.16
N VAL A 69 24.79 3.97 5.66
CA VAL A 69 24.83 3.29 4.36
C VAL A 69 23.98 2.03 4.38
N GLU A 70 24.08 1.23 5.44
CA GLU A 70 23.27 0.02 5.60
C GLU A 70 21.77 0.34 5.67
N LEU A 71 21.38 1.37 6.43
CA LEU A 71 19.98 1.81 6.51
C LEU A 71 19.45 2.32 5.17
N VAL A 72 20.26 3.05 4.40
CA VAL A 72 19.89 3.53 3.06
C VAL A 72 19.69 2.35 2.11
N ASP A 73 20.56 1.34 2.18
CA ASP A 73 20.46 0.15 1.34
C ASP A 73 19.20 -0.66 1.68
N GLN A 74 18.94 -0.91 2.96
CA GLN A 74 17.71 -1.56 3.43
C GLN A 74 16.45 -0.81 3.00
N LEU A 75 16.45 0.53 3.11
CA LEU A 75 15.32 1.36 2.68
C LEU A 75 15.12 1.31 1.15
N SER A 76 16.22 1.27 0.39
CA SER A 76 16.18 1.12 -1.06
C SER A 76 15.57 -0.23 -1.46
N GLU A 77 16.04 -1.32 -0.85
CA GLU A 77 15.48 -2.66 -1.09
C GLU A 77 14.00 -2.74 -0.71
N ALA A 78 13.64 -2.22 0.48
CA ALA A 78 12.25 -2.19 0.93
C ALA A 78 11.35 -1.39 -0.03
N ASN A 79 11.84 -0.26 -0.55
CA ASN A 79 11.11 0.54 -1.54
C ASN A 79 10.91 -0.22 -2.85
N ILE A 80 11.93 -0.94 -3.34
CA ILE A 80 11.82 -1.75 -4.56
C ILE A 80 10.76 -2.83 -4.39
N VAL A 81 10.79 -3.56 -3.27
CA VAL A 81 9.80 -4.60 -2.96
C VAL A 81 8.40 -4.01 -2.83
N ALA A 82 8.27 -2.87 -2.15
CA ALA A 82 6.99 -2.18 -2.00
C ALA A 82 6.43 -1.71 -3.35
N GLU A 83 7.26 -1.17 -4.24
CA GLU A 83 6.85 -0.72 -5.56
C GLU A 83 6.44 -1.90 -6.46
N GLN A 84 7.17 -3.02 -6.42
CA GLN A 84 6.78 -4.25 -7.12
C GLN A 84 5.44 -4.80 -6.60
N ALA A 85 5.24 -4.82 -5.28
CA ALA A 85 3.98 -5.24 -4.69
C ALA A 85 2.82 -4.31 -5.10
N ARG A 86 3.07 -2.99 -5.15
CA ARG A 86 2.09 -2.00 -5.61
C ARG A 86 1.70 -2.24 -7.07
N GLN A 87 2.68 -2.41 -7.96
CA GLN A 87 2.43 -2.68 -9.38
C GLN A 87 1.65 -3.97 -9.60
N ASN A 88 2.00 -5.05 -8.88
CA ASN A 88 1.28 -6.32 -8.95
C ASN A 88 -0.18 -6.17 -8.46
N ALA A 89 -0.39 -5.41 -7.39
CA ALA A 89 -1.73 -5.13 -6.88
C ALA A 89 -2.56 -4.29 -7.87
N GLU A 90 -1.96 -3.29 -8.51
CA GLU A 90 -2.59 -2.48 -9.56
C GLU A 90 -3.00 -3.34 -10.76
N LEU A 91 -2.10 -4.20 -11.26
CA LEU A 91 -2.40 -5.12 -12.36
C LEU A 91 -3.53 -6.09 -12.02
N ALA A 92 -3.53 -6.66 -10.81
CA ALA A 92 -4.58 -7.55 -10.34
C ALA A 92 -5.93 -6.81 -10.23
N ARG A 93 -5.92 -5.57 -9.74
CA ARG A 93 -7.10 -4.72 -9.66
C ARG A 93 -7.66 -4.41 -11.05
N ASP A 94 -6.81 -3.99 -11.98
CA ASP A 94 -7.21 -3.65 -13.34
C ASP A 94 -7.81 -4.86 -14.08
N ALA A 95 -7.23 -6.05 -13.89
CA ALA A 95 -7.76 -7.30 -14.42
C ALA A 95 -9.15 -7.63 -13.84
N ALA A 96 -9.31 -7.50 -12.52
CA ALA A 96 -10.60 -7.71 -11.86
C ALA A 96 -11.65 -6.72 -12.36
N GLU A 97 -11.33 -5.43 -12.44
CA GLU A 97 -12.23 -4.40 -12.95
C GLU A 97 -12.59 -4.62 -14.42
N ALA A 98 -11.64 -5.07 -15.25
CA ALA A 98 -11.92 -5.41 -16.65
C ALA A 98 -12.92 -6.57 -16.74
N GLY A 99 -12.77 -7.60 -15.91
CA GLY A 99 -13.72 -8.71 -15.78
C GLY A 99 -15.12 -8.23 -15.38
N THR A 100 -15.23 -7.42 -14.33
CA THR A 100 -16.51 -6.83 -13.90
C THR A 100 -17.15 -6.00 -15.01
N ARG A 101 -16.38 -5.15 -15.70
CA ARG A 101 -16.90 -4.34 -16.82
C ARG A 101 -17.39 -5.22 -17.97
N ALA A 102 -16.69 -6.29 -18.30
CA ALA A 102 -17.10 -7.22 -19.35
C ALA A 102 -18.38 -7.95 -18.97
N LYS A 103 -18.49 -8.44 -17.73
CA LYS A 103 -19.69 -9.08 -17.17
C LYS A 103 -20.92 -8.16 -17.27
N SER A 104 -20.81 -6.93 -16.77
CA SER A 104 -21.95 -6.00 -16.80
C SER A 104 -22.36 -5.61 -18.22
N ARG A 105 -21.40 -5.45 -19.14
CA ARG A 105 -21.71 -5.21 -20.56
C ARG A 105 -22.42 -6.40 -21.20
N PHE A 106 -21.96 -7.62 -20.90
CA PHE A 106 -22.56 -8.84 -21.41
C PHE A 106 -24.01 -8.96 -20.95
N ILE A 107 -24.28 -8.82 -19.65
CA ILE A 107 -25.65 -8.92 -19.11
C ILE A 107 -26.54 -7.82 -19.68
N ALA A 108 -26.09 -6.56 -19.69
CA ALA A 108 -26.86 -5.47 -20.28
C ALA A 108 -27.24 -5.72 -21.75
N THR A 109 -26.31 -6.27 -22.53
CA THR A 109 -26.55 -6.61 -23.94
C THR A 109 -27.54 -7.74 -24.07
N VAL A 110 -27.31 -8.86 -23.37
CA VAL A 110 -28.18 -10.04 -23.44
C VAL A 110 -29.59 -9.70 -22.99
N SER A 111 -29.77 -8.96 -21.89
CA SER A 111 -31.10 -8.57 -21.42
C SER A 111 -31.86 -7.73 -22.45
N HIS A 112 -31.18 -6.83 -23.16
CA HIS A 112 -31.80 -6.05 -24.23
C HIS A 112 -32.20 -6.92 -25.43
N GLU A 113 -31.33 -7.84 -25.82
CA GLU A 113 -31.58 -8.80 -26.89
C GLU A 113 -32.68 -9.81 -26.55
N LEU A 114 -32.88 -10.13 -25.26
CA LEU A 114 -33.98 -10.99 -24.80
C LEU A 114 -35.32 -10.25 -24.71
N ARG A 115 -35.32 -8.97 -24.31
CA ARG A 115 -36.57 -8.18 -24.21
C ARG A 115 -37.31 -8.07 -25.54
N THR A 116 -36.58 -7.94 -26.64
CA THR A 116 -37.19 -7.80 -27.99
C THR A 116 -38.04 -9.02 -28.40
N PRO A 117 -37.51 -10.26 -28.43
CA PRO A 117 -38.32 -11.44 -28.74
C PRO A 117 -39.40 -11.71 -27.68
N MET A 118 -39.16 -11.37 -26.41
CA MET A 118 -40.16 -11.53 -25.35
C MET A 118 -41.38 -10.63 -25.53
N ASN A 119 -41.15 -9.35 -25.80
CA ASN A 119 -42.24 -8.42 -26.15
C ASN A 119 -42.99 -8.89 -27.40
N GLY A 120 -42.28 -9.52 -28.34
CA GLY A 120 -42.89 -10.18 -29.49
C GLY A 120 -43.80 -11.34 -29.08
N ILE A 121 -43.33 -12.24 -28.21
CA ILE A 121 -44.11 -13.38 -27.71
C ILE A 121 -45.35 -12.89 -26.95
N ILE A 122 -45.18 -11.98 -25.98
CA ILE A 122 -46.28 -11.39 -25.18
C ILE A 122 -47.30 -10.72 -26.09
N GLY A 123 -46.84 -9.88 -27.04
CA GLY A 123 -47.73 -9.22 -27.99
C GLY A 123 -48.48 -10.20 -28.90
N MET A 124 -47.82 -11.27 -29.34
CA MET A 124 -48.45 -12.29 -30.20
C MET A 124 -49.46 -13.13 -29.42
N THR A 125 -49.15 -13.51 -28.18
CA THR A 125 -50.08 -14.24 -27.31
C THR A 125 -51.29 -13.38 -26.94
N ASP A 126 -51.09 -12.09 -26.63
CA ASP A 126 -52.17 -11.12 -26.41
C ASP A 126 -53.12 -10.99 -27.61
N LEU A 127 -52.58 -10.94 -28.82
CA LEU A 127 -53.37 -10.89 -30.04
C LEU A 127 -54.14 -12.19 -30.26
N LEU A 128 -53.51 -13.34 -30.04
CA LEU A 128 -54.14 -14.65 -30.21
C LEU A 128 -55.25 -14.89 -29.17
N GLN A 129 -55.07 -14.48 -27.92
CA GLN A 129 -56.09 -14.59 -26.86
C GLN A 129 -57.40 -13.84 -27.18
N ARG A 130 -57.33 -12.81 -28.03
CA ARG A 130 -58.50 -12.04 -28.52
C ARG A 130 -59.25 -12.74 -29.66
N THR A 131 -58.78 -13.90 -30.12
CA THR A 131 -59.43 -14.70 -31.17
C THR A 131 -60.31 -15.82 -30.60
N ARG A 132 -61.03 -16.56 -31.46
CA ARG A 132 -61.76 -17.77 -31.06
C ARG A 132 -60.76 -18.92 -30.87
N LEU A 133 -60.66 -19.40 -29.63
CA LEU A 133 -59.76 -20.47 -29.22
C LEU A 133 -60.55 -21.60 -28.57
N GLU A 134 -60.13 -22.84 -28.80
CA GLU A 134 -60.59 -23.98 -28.02
C GLU A 134 -60.06 -23.92 -26.57
N PRO A 135 -60.75 -24.53 -25.59
CA PRO A 135 -60.34 -24.46 -24.18
C PRO A 135 -58.87 -24.84 -23.93
N LYS A 136 -58.38 -25.90 -24.57
CA LYS A 136 -56.97 -26.32 -24.46
C LYS A 136 -55.98 -25.33 -25.07
N GLN A 137 -56.35 -24.67 -26.18
CA GLN A 137 -55.49 -23.67 -26.82
C GLN A 137 -55.36 -22.41 -25.95
N ARG A 138 -56.43 -22.04 -25.26
CA ARG A 138 -56.40 -20.96 -24.26
C ARG A 138 -55.46 -21.31 -23.10
N GLU A 139 -55.59 -22.52 -22.54
CA GLU A 139 -54.70 -22.98 -21.47
C GLU A 139 -53.21 -22.96 -21.88
N TYR A 140 -52.89 -23.36 -23.12
CA TYR A 140 -51.52 -23.26 -23.64
C TYR A 140 -51.04 -21.82 -23.81
N LEU A 141 -51.90 -20.93 -24.32
CA LEU A 141 -51.57 -19.52 -24.49
C LEU A 141 -51.35 -18.82 -23.15
N ASP A 142 -52.19 -19.11 -22.16
CA ASP A 142 -52.06 -18.57 -20.81
C ASP A 142 -50.74 -19.04 -20.18
N ALA A 143 -50.40 -20.33 -20.31
CA ALA A 143 -49.12 -20.85 -19.82
C ALA A 143 -47.90 -20.19 -20.51
N ILE A 144 -47.96 -19.94 -21.83
CA ILE A 144 -46.88 -19.24 -22.56
C ILE A 144 -46.77 -17.79 -22.11
N HIS A 145 -47.91 -17.11 -21.95
CA HIS A 145 -47.96 -15.71 -21.51
C HIS A 145 -47.37 -15.55 -20.10
N ASP A 146 -47.82 -16.36 -19.14
CA ASP A 146 -47.32 -16.34 -17.76
C ASP A 146 -45.83 -16.64 -17.69
N SER A 147 -45.35 -17.57 -18.52
CA SER A 147 -43.92 -17.89 -18.63
C SER A 147 -43.11 -16.72 -19.19
N ALA A 148 -43.64 -15.99 -20.17
CA ALA A 148 -42.98 -14.84 -20.77
C ALA A 148 -42.92 -13.65 -19.80
N GLU A 149 -44.00 -13.38 -19.05
CA GLU A 149 -43.99 -12.35 -17.99
C GLU A 149 -43.03 -12.71 -16.86
N THR A 150 -43.02 -13.97 -16.42
CA THR A 150 -42.08 -14.45 -15.41
C THR A 150 -40.63 -14.25 -15.85
N LEU A 151 -40.32 -14.58 -17.11
CA LEU A 151 -38.99 -14.37 -17.66
C LEU A 151 -38.63 -12.88 -17.72
N ASP A 152 -39.59 -11.97 -17.98
CA ASP A 152 -39.30 -10.53 -18.11
C ASP A 152 -38.92 -9.96 -16.74
N SER A 153 -39.68 -10.36 -15.71
CA SER A 153 -39.34 -10.05 -14.32
C SER A 153 -37.95 -10.56 -13.95
N LEU A 154 -37.63 -11.82 -14.25
CA LEU A 154 -36.32 -12.39 -13.91
C LEU A 154 -35.16 -11.67 -14.62
N VAL A 155 -35.35 -11.29 -15.88
CA VAL A 155 -34.34 -10.52 -16.63
C VAL A 155 -34.16 -9.12 -16.04
N ASN A 156 -35.24 -8.46 -15.60
CA ASN A 156 -35.16 -7.17 -14.93
C ASN A 156 -34.49 -7.28 -13.55
N ASP A 157 -34.83 -8.29 -12.75
CA ASP A 157 -34.21 -8.55 -11.46
C ASP A 157 -32.70 -8.81 -11.59
N LEU A 158 -32.29 -9.55 -12.62
CA LEU A 158 -30.88 -9.79 -12.95
C LEU A 158 -30.14 -8.48 -13.28
N LEU A 159 -30.78 -7.57 -14.04
CA LEU A 159 -30.20 -6.26 -14.35
C LEU A 159 -30.07 -5.37 -13.11
N ASP A 160 -31.05 -5.40 -12.21
CA ASP A 160 -31.01 -4.64 -10.97
C ASP A 160 -29.92 -5.17 -10.04
N PHE A 161 -29.72 -6.48 -9.99
CA PHE A 161 -28.60 -7.10 -9.26
C PHE A 161 -27.23 -6.62 -9.78
N GLU A 162 -27.03 -6.56 -11.09
CA GLU A 162 -25.78 -6.04 -11.67
C GLU A 162 -25.55 -4.54 -11.40
N GLN A 163 -26.62 -3.74 -11.37
CA GLN A 163 -26.54 -2.34 -10.99
C GLN A 163 -26.19 -2.15 -9.51
N LEU A 164 -26.68 -3.05 -8.64
CA LEU A 164 -26.31 -3.11 -7.23
C LEU A 164 -24.84 -3.50 -7.05
N GLU A 165 -24.39 -4.57 -7.70
CA GLU A 165 -23.01 -5.08 -7.60
C GLU A 165 -21.98 -4.04 -8.07
N THR A 166 -22.33 -3.25 -9.10
CA THR A 166 -21.47 -2.18 -9.61
C THR A 166 -21.62 -0.83 -8.87
N GLY A 167 -22.48 -0.76 -7.85
CA GLY A 167 -22.75 0.47 -7.08
C GLY A 167 -23.45 1.57 -7.89
N LYS A 168 -24.10 1.23 -9.01
CA LYS A 168 -24.75 2.17 -9.93
C LYS A 168 -26.25 2.33 -9.69
N LEU A 169 -26.82 1.67 -8.67
CA LEU A 169 -28.24 1.80 -8.35
C LEU A 169 -28.62 3.27 -8.09
N ARG A 170 -29.56 3.79 -8.89
CA ARG A 170 -30.10 5.14 -8.71
C ARG A 170 -31.52 5.07 -8.14
N LEU A 171 -31.70 5.62 -6.94
CA LEU A 171 -33.02 5.76 -6.34
C LEU A 171 -33.75 6.94 -6.97
N HIS A 172 -34.83 6.66 -7.69
CA HIS A 172 -35.71 7.69 -8.25
C HIS A 172 -36.78 8.08 -7.22
N LYS A 173 -36.76 9.34 -6.75
CA LYS A 173 -37.84 9.88 -5.92
C LYS A 173 -39.06 10.16 -6.78
N VAL A 174 -40.14 9.41 -6.55
CA VAL A 174 -41.44 9.63 -7.18
C VAL A 174 -42.46 9.99 -6.10
N ARG A 175 -43.37 10.93 -6.37
CA ARG A 175 -44.52 11.16 -5.49
C ARG A 175 -45.48 9.98 -5.64
N SER A 176 -45.55 9.12 -4.64
CA SER A 176 -46.53 8.03 -4.60
C SER A 176 -47.55 8.23 -3.48
N ASN A 177 -48.76 7.74 -3.71
CA ASN A 177 -49.78 7.67 -2.66
C ASN A 177 -49.56 6.38 -1.85
N LEU A 178 -48.99 6.52 -0.66
CA LEU A 178 -48.70 5.41 0.25
C LEU A 178 -49.91 4.49 0.50
N ARG A 179 -51.13 5.04 0.57
CA ARG A 179 -52.34 4.23 0.79
C ARG A 179 -52.65 3.33 -0.40
N GLN A 180 -52.39 3.80 -1.61
CA GLN A 180 -52.57 3.02 -2.83
C GLN A 180 -51.50 1.93 -2.96
N ALA A 181 -50.25 2.25 -2.62
CA ALA A 181 -49.14 1.30 -2.66
C ALA A 181 -49.29 0.15 -1.66
N ILE A 182 -49.80 0.43 -0.45
CA ILE A 182 -50.05 -0.62 0.56
C ILE A 182 -51.20 -1.53 0.11
N ASN A 183 -52.28 -0.96 -0.43
CA ASN A 183 -53.43 -1.75 -0.86
C ASN A 183 -53.12 -2.69 -2.03
N SER A 184 -52.16 -2.35 -2.90
CA SER A 184 -51.75 -3.21 -4.01
C SER A 184 -50.90 -4.43 -3.59
N THR A 185 -50.34 -4.44 -2.38
CA THR A 185 -49.47 -5.53 -1.90
C THR A 185 -50.20 -6.53 -0.98
N VAL A 186 -51.40 -6.19 -0.50
CA VAL A 186 -52.17 -7.00 0.48
C VAL A 186 -53.28 -7.83 -0.21
N THR A 187 -53.18 -8.08 -1.52
CA THR A 187 -54.06 -9.01 -2.25
C THR A 187 -53.31 -10.29 -2.56
#